data_AF-A0A1E7FQX5-F1
#
_entry.id   AF-A0A1E7FQX5-F1
#
_cell.length_a   1.000
_cell.length_b   1.000
_cell.length_c   1.000
_cell.angle_alpha   90.00
_cell.angle_beta   90.00
_cell.angle_gamma   90.00
#
_symmetry.space_group_name_H-M   'P 1'
#
loop_
_entity.id
_entity.type
_entity.pdbx_description
1 polymer ?
#
loop_
_entity_poly.entity_id
_entity_poly.type
_entity_poly.pdbx_seq_one_letter_code
_entity_poly.pdbx_strand_id
1 'polypeptide(L)'
;MPHQRFPKVQILQMAPHEMRFILSETDTSVANTLRRIMIAEVPTLAIDLVEFHENSSVLNDEYIAHRLGLIPIRYQPVDSLKGGDCNGAFLPHRECVCYERCPRCSVEFELDVTFDDANTFRSEEELMAPLTITSKDLKSNNDTVAPAHFLSQDEQDESQDAGVAIVKIGPGQRLKLKAIARMGIAKEHSKWCPVAIATYRFWPNITINEEQIATLSMEQKQEIIDVCPDRILEIDNVTGSIKAHDDAWDMCTYTEDLQEFQQTMKKRKEDDDFVTVEASEDRFIFTVESTGVMDAEEIVMSGLRVLKDRLNFLAQEVENLKDM
;
A
#
# COMPACT_ATOMS: atom_id res chain seq x y z
N MET A 1 -23.73 -18.27 -14.90
CA MET A 1 -24.77 -17.56 -14.13
C MET A 1 -25.43 -16.51 -15.03
N PRO A 2 -26.76 -16.33 -15.00
CA PRO A 2 -27.49 -15.59 -16.04
C PRO A 2 -27.68 -14.08 -15.79
N HIS A 3 -27.14 -13.53 -14.70
CA HIS A 3 -27.27 -12.09 -14.39
C HIS A 3 -25.95 -11.35 -14.58
N GLN A 4 -26.03 -10.16 -15.15
CA GLN A 4 -24.91 -9.23 -15.23
C GLN A 4 -24.56 -8.78 -13.81
N ARG A 5 -23.38 -9.19 -13.34
CA ARG A 5 -22.87 -8.79 -12.03
C ARG A 5 -22.34 -7.36 -12.10
N PHE A 6 -22.74 -6.51 -11.17
CA PHE A 6 -22.21 -5.16 -11.05
C PHE A 6 -21.43 -5.07 -9.75
N PRO A 7 -20.11 -4.81 -9.79
CA PRO A 7 -19.29 -4.78 -8.59
C PRO A 7 -19.83 -3.74 -7.59
N LYS A 8 -19.93 -4.14 -6.32
CA LYS A 8 -20.32 -3.26 -5.20
C LYS A 8 -19.18 -3.11 -4.22
N VAL A 9 -19.05 -1.92 -3.65
CA VAL A 9 -18.00 -1.59 -2.67
C VAL A 9 -18.66 -1.17 -1.36
N GLN A 10 -18.21 -1.78 -0.26
CA GLN A 10 -18.56 -1.38 1.09
C GLN A 10 -17.27 -1.02 1.85
N ILE A 11 -17.17 0.21 2.33
CA ILE A 11 -15.99 0.68 3.07
C ILE A 11 -16.09 0.17 4.51
N LEU A 12 -14.99 -0.42 5.02
CA LEU A 12 -14.85 -0.84 6.41
C LEU A 12 -14.07 0.21 7.21
N GLN A 13 -12.94 0.64 6.67
CA GLN A 13 -12.05 1.61 7.30
C GLN A 13 -11.45 2.52 6.23
N MET A 14 -11.33 3.81 6.55
CA MET A 14 -10.76 4.82 5.66
C MET A 14 -9.89 5.77 6.47
N ALA A 15 -8.58 5.70 6.23
CA ALA A 15 -7.57 6.56 6.80
C ALA A 15 -6.55 6.96 5.71
N PRO A 16 -5.72 8.01 5.90
CA PRO A 16 -4.74 8.43 4.91
C PRO A 16 -3.73 7.33 4.54
N HIS A 17 -3.27 6.54 5.52
CA HIS A 17 -2.32 5.44 5.31
C HIS A 17 -2.97 4.13 4.87
N GLU A 18 -4.25 3.90 5.19
CA GLU A 18 -4.89 2.59 5.03
C GLU A 18 -6.35 2.73 4.61
N MET A 19 -6.75 1.94 3.61
CA MET A 19 -8.13 1.75 3.21
C MET A 19 -8.47 0.25 3.22
N ARG A 20 -9.53 -0.12 3.95
CA ARG A 20 -10.09 -1.46 3.97
C ARG A 20 -11.52 -1.43 3.44
N PHE A 21 -11.83 -2.29 2.48
CA PHE A 21 -13.16 -2.34 1.87
C PHE A 21 -13.52 -3.75 1.39
N ILE A 22 -14.81 -4.03 1.30
CA ILE A 22 -15.36 -5.26 0.74
C ILE A 22 -15.76 -4.98 -0.70
N LEU A 23 -15.27 -5.80 -1.62
CA LEU A 23 -15.68 -5.83 -3.02
C LEU A 23 -16.55 -7.07 -3.25
N SER A 24 -17.82 -6.88 -3.61
CA SER A 24 -18.78 -7.95 -3.86
C SER A 24 -19.34 -7.92 -5.28
N GLU A 25 -20.00 -9.02 -5.68
CA GLU A 25 -20.59 -9.17 -7.03
C GLU A 25 -19.55 -9.04 -8.15
N THR A 26 -18.38 -9.65 -7.98
CA THR A 26 -17.32 -9.64 -8.99
C THR A 26 -16.54 -10.93 -9.01
N ASP A 27 -15.81 -11.21 -10.09
CA ASP A 27 -14.92 -12.37 -10.17
C ASP A 27 -13.51 -12.06 -9.66
N THR A 28 -12.78 -13.11 -9.28
CA THR A 28 -11.37 -13.02 -8.83
C THR A 28 -10.46 -12.34 -9.86
N SER A 29 -10.78 -12.46 -11.14
CA SER A 29 -10.03 -11.82 -12.23
C SER A 29 -10.06 -10.30 -12.11
N VAL A 30 -11.22 -9.71 -11.82
CA VAL A 30 -11.40 -8.25 -11.65
C VAL A 30 -10.72 -7.79 -10.36
N ALA A 31 -10.93 -8.51 -9.25
CA ALA A 31 -10.27 -8.21 -7.98
C ALA A 31 -8.74 -8.21 -8.12
N ASN A 32 -8.17 -9.26 -8.73
CA ASN A 32 -6.73 -9.36 -8.95
C ASN A 32 -6.24 -8.31 -9.96
N THR A 33 -7.05 -7.93 -10.94
CA THR A 33 -6.70 -6.85 -11.88
C THR A 33 -6.56 -5.53 -11.14
N LEU A 34 -7.55 -5.17 -10.31
CA LEU A 34 -7.49 -3.96 -9.49
C LEU A 34 -6.25 -3.96 -8.59
N ARG A 35 -5.98 -5.08 -7.89
CA ARG A 35 -4.78 -5.25 -7.07
C ARG A 35 -3.48 -5.01 -7.85
N ARG A 36 -3.35 -5.62 -9.04
CA ARG A 36 -2.16 -5.49 -9.88
C ARG A 36 -1.95 -4.07 -10.39
N ILE A 37 -3.04 -3.37 -10.74
CA ILE A 37 -2.97 -1.99 -11.22
C ILE A 37 -2.53 -1.06 -10.09
N MET A 38 -3.11 -1.19 -8.89
CA MET A 38 -2.72 -0.40 -7.73
C MET A 38 -1.23 -0.55 -7.40
N ILE A 39 -0.67 -1.76 -7.52
CA ILE A 39 0.76 -2.01 -7.26
C ILE A 39 1.64 -1.47 -8.39
N ALA A 40 1.30 -1.75 -9.64
CA ALA A 40 2.26 -1.72 -10.72
C ALA A 40 2.09 -0.53 -11.69
N GLU A 41 0.92 0.10 -11.72
CA GLU A 41 0.52 0.97 -12.82
C GLU A 41 -0.05 2.33 -12.40
N VAL A 42 -0.35 2.51 -11.13
CA VAL A 42 -0.65 3.85 -10.59
C VAL A 42 0.63 4.70 -10.67
N PRO A 43 0.60 5.86 -11.35
CA PRO A 43 1.78 6.69 -11.51
C PRO A 43 2.13 7.44 -10.22
N THR A 44 3.42 7.60 -9.97
CA THR A 44 3.94 8.37 -8.83
C THR A 44 5.18 9.16 -9.23
N LEU A 45 5.61 10.10 -8.38
CA LEU A 45 6.89 10.80 -8.52
C LEU A 45 7.96 10.06 -7.72
N ALA A 46 9.13 9.86 -8.31
CA ALA A 46 10.31 9.38 -7.61
C ALA A 46 11.58 9.99 -8.21
N ILE A 47 12.65 10.08 -7.40
CA ILE A 47 13.95 10.56 -7.86
C ILE A 47 14.52 9.58 -8.90
N ASP A 48 14.87 10.10 -10.06
CA ASP A 48 15.33 9.32 -11.20
C ASP A 48 16.78 9.60 -11.58
N LEU A 49 17.15 10.87 -11.63
CA LEU A 49 18.51 11.30 -11.91
C LEU A 49 19.09 12.04 -10.70
N VAL A 50 20.33 11.75 -10.36
CA VAL A 50 21.07 12.46 -9.31
C VAL A 50 22.38 12.97 -9.90
N GLU A 51 22.58 14.28 -9.86
CA GLU A 51 23.77 14.99 -10.31
C GLU A 51 24.59 15.38 -9.07
N PHE A 52 25.71 14.71 -8.84
CA PHE A 52 26.63 15.05 -7.75
C PHE A 52 27.53 16.22 -8.18
N HIS A 53 27.57 17.27 -7.36
CA HIS A 53 28.53 18.35 -7.51
C HIS A 53 29.75 18.13 -6.61
N GLU A 54 29.50 17.68 -5.38
CA GLU A 54 30.54 17.39 -4.39
C GLU A 54 30.05 16.27 -3.46
N ASN A 55 30.80 15.18 -3.35
CA ASN A 55 30.58 14.16 -2.34
C ASN A 55 31.91 13.80 -1.70
N SER A 56 32.11 14.25 -0.47
CA SER A 56 33.25 13.85 0.36
C SER A 56 32.82 12.97 1.53
N SER A 57 31.61 12.41 1.48
CA SER A 57 31.09 11.51 2.50
C SER A 57 31.71 10.11 2.41
N VAL A 58 31.36 9.25 3.37
CA VAL A 58 31.85 7.86 3.41
C VAL A 58 31.13 6.95 2.40
N LEU A 59 29.91 7.31 1.99
CA LEU A 59 29.16 6.52 1.02
C LEU A 59 29.46 6.98 -0.40
N ASN A 60 29.66 6.02 -1.29
CA ASN A 60 29.82 6.31 -2.71
C ASN A 60 28.52 6.86 -3.32
N ASP A 61 28.67 7.59 -4.42
CA ASP A 61 27.60 8.25 -5.15
C ASP A 61 26.46 7.30 -5.53
N GLU A 62 26.76 6.08 -5.99
CA GLU A 62 25.77 5.10 -6.41
C GLU A 62 24.86 4.64 -5.26
N TYR A 63 25.41 4.48 -4.06
CA TYR A 63 24.63 4.10 -2.89
C TYR A 63 23.72 5.24 -2.44
N ILE A 64 24.23 6.47 -2.44
CA ILE A 64 23.43 7.66 -2.10
C ILE A 64 22.31 7.84 -3.13
N ALA A 65 22.62 7.75 -4.42
CA ALA A 65 21.64 7.86 -5.50
C ALA A 65 20.55 6.79 -5.40
N HIS A 66 20.92 5.53 -5.12
CA HIS A 66 19.96 4.46 -4.93
C HIS A 66 19.04 4.72 -3.73
N ARG A 67 19.60 5.21 -2.60
CA ARG A 67 18.80 5.57 -1.42
C ARG A 67 17.85 6.71 -1.70
N LEU A 68 18.32 7.78 -2.35
CA LEU A 68 17.50 8.92 -2.77
C LEU A 68 16.35 8.47 -3.68
N GLY A 69 16.62 7.55 -4.60
CA GLY A 69 15.61 7.00 -5.50
C GLY A 69 14.46 6.30 -4.78
N LEU A 70 14.69 5.73 -3.59
CA LEU A 70 13.69 5.02 -2.79
C LEU A 70 12.98 5.91 -1.76
N ILE A 71 13.33 7.19 -1.65
CA ILE A 71 12.60 8.12 -0.79
C ILE A 71 11.24 8.41 -1.45
N PRO A 72 10.12 8.13 -0.78
CA PRO A 72 8.80 8.44 -1.31
C PRO A 72 8.66 9.94 -1.48
N ILE A 73 8.23 10.39 -2.66
CA ILE A 73 7.99 11.82 -2.96
C ILE A 73 6.49 12.04 -3.08
N ARG A 74 5.93 12.88 -2.21
CA ARG A 74 4.52 13.22 -2.16
C ARG A 74 4.22 14.42 -3.06
N TYR A 75 3.17 14.30 -3.87
CA TYR A 75 2.54 15.43 -4.54
C TYR A 75 1.30 15.84 -3.73
N GLN A 76 1.25 17.11 -3.33
CA GLN A 76 0.14 17.71 -2.60
C GLN A 76 -0.56 18.75 -3.49
N PRO A 77 -1.83 18.55 -3.85
CA PRO A 77 -2.60 19.55 -4.56
C PRO A 77 -2.69 20.85 -3.74
N VAL A 78 -2.66 21.98 -4.42
CA VAL A 78 -2.92 23.28 -3.79
C VAL A 78 -4.31 23.21 -3.13
N ASP A 79 -4.40 23.65 -1.87
CA ASP A 79 -5.59 23.58 -1.00
C ASP A 79 -5.90 22.23 -0.31
N SER A 80 -4.98 21.25 -0.33
CA SER A 80 -5.15 19.99 0.41
C SER A 80 -3.85 19.47 1.03
N LEU A 81 -3.93 18.99 2.27
CA LEU A 81 -2.84 18.25 2.93
C LEU A 81 -2.72 16.79 2.44
N LYS A 82 -3.69 16.32 1.66
CA LYS A 82 -3.74 14.95 1.13
C LYS A 82 -2.73 14.72 0.01
N GLY A 83 -2.16 13.52 -0.04
CA GLY A 83 -1.33 13.08 -1.15
C GLY A 83 -2.21 12.75 -2.33
N GLY A 84 -2.03 13.47 -3.43
CA GLY A 84 -2.88 13.36 -4.61
C GLY A 84 -2.26 12.52 -5.73
N ASP A 85 -3.10 12.13 -6.69
CA ASP A 85 -2.63 11.62 -7.97
C ASP A 85 -1.86 12.71 -8.72
N CYS A 86 -0.62 12.41 -9.12
CA CYS A 86 0.21 13.31 -9.90
C CYS A 86 -0.18 13.32 -11.39
N ASN A 87 -1.05 12.39 -11.81
CA ASN A 87 -1.61 12.37 -13.16
C ASN A 87 -2.39 13.67 -13.45
N GLY A 88 -2.05 14.33 -14.56
CA GLY A 88 -2.59 15.63 -14.95
C GLY A 88 -1.80 16.84 -14.43
N ALA A 89 -1.22 16.74 -13.22
CA ALA A 89 -0.28 17.74 -12.71
C ALA A 89 1.06 17.67 -13.46
N PHE A 90 1.56 16.45 -13.65
CA PHE A 90 2.77 16.16 -14.38
C PHE A 90 2.49 15.29 -15.60
N LEU A 91 3.34 15.43 -16.62
CA LEU A 91 3.33 14.58 -17.81
C LEU A 91 4.45 13.54 -17.70
N PRO A 92 4.21 12.28 -18.12
CA PRO A 92 5.28 11.32 -18.26
C PRO A 92 6.36 11.89 -19.18
N HIS A 93 7.63 11.69 -18.85
CA HIS A 93 8.72 12.27 -19.65
C HIS A 93 8.65 11.84 -21.13
N ARG A 94 8.18 10.61 -21.41
CA ARG A 94 7.99 10.07 -22.77
C ARG A 94 6.92 10.78 -23.60
N GLU A 95 5.95 11.40 -22.93
CA GLU A 95 4.85 12.13 -23.56
C GLU A 95 5.12 13.64 -23.59
N CYS A 96 6.24 14.08 -23.00
CA CYS A 96 6.62 15.48 -22.97
C CYS A 96 7.38 15.88 -24.24
N VAL A 97 7.07 17.06 -24.77
CA VAL A 97 7.71 17.62 -25.99
C VAL A 97 9.03 18.35 -25.66
N CYS A 98 9.45 18.38 -24.40
CA CYS A 98 10.70 19.05 -23.99
C CYS A 98 11.95 18.22 -24.35
N TYR A 99 13.09 18.90 -24.55
CA TYR A 99 14.35 18.22 -24.91
C TYR A 99 14.97 17.41 -23.77
N GLU A 100 14.95 17.91 -22.54
CA GLU A 100 15.56 17.21 -21.39
C GLU A 100 14.71 17.30 -20.13
N ARG A 101 14.38 18.52 -19.71
CA ARG A 101 13.71 18.82 -18.43
C ARG A 101 12.82 20.04 -18.59
N CYS A 102 11.62 19.99 -18.01
CA CYS A 102 10.75 21.16 -17.87
C CYS A 102 9.90 21.03 -16.60
N PRO A 103 9.32 22.13 -16.10
CA PRO A 103 8.48 22.11 -14.89
C PRO A 103 7.24 21.21 -14.97
N ARG A 104 6.84 20.78 -16.19
CA ARG A 104 5.69 19.89 -16.40
C ARG A 104 6.04 18.40 -16.34
N CYS A 105 7.30 18.01 -16.51
CA CYS A 105 7.70 16.60 -16.54
C CYS A 105 8.71 16.20 -15.46
N SER A 106 9.23 17.18 -14.71
CA SER A 106 10.24 16.93 -13.68
C SER A 106 10.19 17.96 -12.56
N VAL A 107 10.59 17.52 -11.37
CA VAL A 107 10.78 18.35 -10.17
C VAL A 107 12.25 18.25 -9.75
N GLU A 108 12.85 19.35 -9.32
CA GLU A 108 14.25 19.38 -8.90
C GLU A 108 14.34 19.56 -7.39
N PHE A 109 15.22 18.78 -6.77
CA PHE A 109 15.60 18.86 -5.37
C PHE A 109 17.07 19.23 -5.26
N GLU A 110 17.39 20.19 -4.40
CA GLU A 110 18.76 20.55 -4.06
C GLU A 110 19.09 20.08 -2.64
N LEU A 111 20.27 19.48 -2.49
CA LEU A 111 20.83 19.08 -1.21
C LEU A 111 22.24 19.68 -1.13
N ASP A 112 22.47 20.60 -0.20
CA ASP A 112 23.77 21.22 0.04
C ASP A 112 23.98 21.30 1.55
N VAL A 113 24.74 20.35 2.09
CA VAL A 113 25.02 20.23 3.52
C VAL A 113 26.52 20.05 3.73
N THR A 114 27.10 21.01 4.46
CA THR A 114 28.47 20.93 4.98
C THR A 114 28.40 20.66 6.48
N PHE A 115 29.21 19.73 7.00
CA PHE A 115 29.23 19.44 8.44
C PHE A 115 29.51 20.69 9.27
N ASP A 116 30.52 21.47 8.88
CA ASP A 116 30.99 22.62 9.66
C ASP A 116 29.94 23.74 9.72
N ASP A 117 29.25 24.01 8.60
CA ASP A 117 28.18 25.01 8.54
C ASP A 117 27.00 24.63 9.45
N ALA A 118 26.58 23.36 9.38
CA ALA A 118 25.44 22.84 10.15
C ALA A 118 25.76 22.70 11.66
N ASN A 119 27.02 22.49 12.04
CA ASN A 119 27.43 22.32 13.44
C ASN A 119 27.69 23.63 14.20
N THR A 120 27.57 24.80 13.55
CA THR A 120 27.90 26.11 14.16
C THR A 120 27.14 26.41 15.47
N PHE A 121 25.94 25.84 15.65
CA PHE A 121 25.05 26.10 16.79
C PHE A 121 24.92 24.93 17.78
N ARG A 122 25.71 23.86 17.62
CA ARG A 122 25.59 22.66 18.45
C ARG A 122 26.47 22.73 19.70
N SER A 123 26.09 21.98 20.74
CA SER A 123 26.86 21.90 21.99
C SER A 123 28.20 21.19 21.78
N GLU A 124 29.18 21.44 22.67
CA GLU A 124 30.54 20.89 22.54
C GLU A 124 30.60 19.35 22.45
N GLU A 125 29.63 18.66 23.05
CA GLU A 125 29.49 17.20 23.01
C GLU A 125 28.99 16.68 21.65
N GLU A 126 28.22 17.47 20.93
CA GLU A 126 27.67 17.12 19.60
C GLU A 126 28.62 17.48 18.44
N LEU A 127 29.60 18.35 18.67
CA LEU A 127 30.61 18.73 17.67
C LEU A 127 31.43 17.53 17.15
N MET A 128 31.56 16.49 17.98
CA MET A 128 32.26 15.24 17.63
C MET A 128 31.32 14.15 17.10
N ALA A 129 30.01 14.34 17.17
CA ALA A 129 29.03 13.38 16.68
C ALA A 129 28.84 13.52 15.16
N PRO A 130 28.67 12.41 14.42
CA PRO A 130 28.40 12.49 12.99
C PRO A 130 27.02 13.13 12.74
N LEU A 131 26.95 14.03 11.76
CA LEU A 131 25.70 14.65 11.33
C LEU A 131 24.98 13.68 10.39
N THR A 132 23.70 13.42 10.65
CA THR A 132 22.87 12.59 9.77
C THR A 132 22.11 13.48 8.81
N ILE A 133 22.37 13.35 7.52
CA ILE A 133 21.61 13.99 6.46
C ILE A 133 20.34 13.18 6.24
N THR A 134 19.18 13.83 6.20
CA THR A 134 17.88 13.17 6.08
C THR A 134 17.07 13.70 4.89
N SER A 135 15.92 13.09 4.62
CA SER A 135 14.99 13.54 3.58
C SER A 135 14.51 14.99 3.78
N LYS A 136 14.53 15.53 5.02
CA LYS A 136 14.15 16.93 5.28
C LYS A 136 15.13 17.94 4.70
N ASP A 137 16.37 17.54 4.47
CA ASP A 137 17.39 18.42 3.90
C ASP A 137 17.22 18.62 2.37
N LEU A 138 16.35 17.82 1.72
CA LEU A 138 16.03 17.95 0.30
C LEU A 138 15.09 19.14 0.07
N LYS A 139 15.61 20.18 -0.57
CA LYS A 139 14.84 21.39 -0.89
C LYS A 139 14.25 21.28 -2.30
N SER A 140 12.93 21.17 -2.38
CA SER A 140 12.21 21.16 -3.65
C SER A 140 12.17 22.54 -4.29
N ASN A 141 12.20 22.59 -5.62
CA ASN A 141 11.91 23.81 -6.39
C ASN A 141 10.40 24.05 -6.62
N ASN A 142 9.55 23.13 -6.15
CA ASN A 142 8.10 23.18 -6.30
C ASN A 142 7.42 22.95 -4.94
N ASP A 143 6.67 23.94 -4.47
CA ASP A 143 5.99 23.93 -3.17
C ASP A 143 4.95 22.81 -3.04
N THR A 144 4.43 22.30 -4.15
CA THR A 144 3.45 21.20 -4.17
C THR A 144 4.08 19.81 -4.05
N VAL A 145 5.42 19.72 -4.03
CA VAL A 145 6.13 18.44 -4.05
C VAL A 145 7.20 18.42 -2.98
N ALA A 146 7.12 17.46 -2.08
CA ALA A 146 8.06 17.27 -0.99
C ALA A 146 8.26 15.77 -0.70
N PRO A 147 9.36 15.38 -0.04
CA PRO A 147 9.49 14.02 0.48
C PRO A 147 8.33 13.68 1.41
N ALA A 148 7.73 12.51 1.23
CA ALA A 148 6.72 12.00 2.14
C ALA A 148 7.39 11.77 3.50
N HIS A 149 6.84 12.39 4.54
CA HIS A 149 7.39 12.29 5.89
C HIS A 149 6.29 12.10 6.92
N PHE A 150 5.35 13.04 6.99
CA PHE A 150 4.16 12.93 7.82
C PHE A 150 2.89 12.86 6.97
N LEU A 151 1.91 12.10 7.45
CA LEU A 151 0.63 11.95 6.77
C LEU A 151 -0.40 12.96 7.25
N SER A 152 -0.25 13.44 8.49
CA SER A 152 -1.14 14.41 9.13
C SER A 152 -0.37 15.53 9.84
N GLN A 153 -1.04 16.65 10.07
CA GLN A 153 -0.47 17.77 10.82
C GLN A 153 -0.23 17.40 12.29
N ASP A 154 -1.14 16.60 12.88
CA ASP A 154 -1.01 16.14 14.27
C ASP A 154 0.25 15.30 14.46
N GLU A 155 0.52 14.38 13.54
CA GLU A 155 1.75 13.58 13.54
C GLU A 155 3.01 14.45 13.37
N GLN A 156 2.92 15.48 12.52
CA GLN A 156 4.01 16.43 12.33
C GLN A 156 4.32 17.23 13.60
N ASP A 157 3.29 17.62 14.35
CA ASP A 157 3.42 18.46 15.55
C ASP A 157 3.87 17.62 16.77
N GLU A 158 3.48 16.34 16.85
CA GLU A 158 3.81 15.46 17.97
C GLU A 158 5.17 14.75 17.81
N SER A 159 5.64 14.54 16.58
CA SER A 159 6.83 13.72 16.33
C SER A 159 8.14 14.53 16.37
N GLN A 160 9.19 13.88 16.88
CA GLN A 160 10.57 14.38 16.83
C GLN A 160 11.38 13.75 15.69
N ASP A 161 10.72 13.10 14.73
CA ASP A 161 11.40 12.37 13.66
C ASP A 161 12.07 13.33 12.68
N ALA A 162 13.37 13.12 12.42
CA ALA A 162 14.17 13.90 11.50
C ALA A 162 14.02 13.45 10.03
N GLY A 163 13.27 12.38 9.76
CA GLY A 163 13.05 11.85 8.42
C GLY A 163 14.02 10.77 8.00
N VAL A 164 13.85 10.31 6.77
CA VAL A 164 14.57 9.15 6.25
C VAL A 164 16.06 9.49 6.17
N ALA A 165 16.87 8.81 6.97
CA ALA A 165 18.31 8.99 6.95
C ALA A 165 18.89 8.58 5.58
N ILE A 166 19.72 9.44 4.99
CA ILE A 166 20.36 9.24 3.69
C ILE A 166 21.81 8.78 3.90
N VAL A 167 22.61 9.62 4.57
CA VAL A 167 24.02 9.39 4.85
C VAL A 167 24.43 10.12 6.13
N LYS A 168 25.49 9.66 6.77
CA LYS A 168 26.12 10.35 7.89
C LYS A 168 27.44 10.96 7.44
N ILE A 169 27.69 12.21 7.82
CA ILE A 169 28.92 12.94 7.51
C ILE A 169 29.62 13.38 8.81
N GLY A 170 30.95 13.46 8.77
CA GLY A 170 31.80 13.94 9.85
C GLY A 170 32.46 15.29 9.57
N PRO A 171 33.32 15.77 10.48
CA PRO A 171 34.03 17.04 10.35
C PRO A 171 34.77 17.19 9.02
N GLY A 172 34.62 18.36 8.38
CA GLY A 172 35.22 18.67 7.07
C GLY A 172 34.60 17.96 5.87
N GLN A 173 33.53 17.16 6.05
CA GLN A 173 32.82 16.54 4.94
C GLN A 173 31.63 17.38 4.46
N ARG A 174 31.34 17.30 3.15
CA ARG A 174 30.23 17.96 2.48
C ARG A 174 29.55 17.03 1.49
N LEU A 175 28.24 17.21 1.36
CA LEU A 175 27.43 16.61 0.31
C LEU A 175 26.65 17.70 -0.42
N LYS A 176 26.92 17.87 -1.71
CA LYS A 176 26.22 18.77 -2.61
C LYS A 176 25.77 18.02 -3.87
N LEU A 177 24.46 17.94 -4.08
CA LEU A 177 23.87 17.27 -5.24
C LEU A 177 22.55 17.93 -5.66
N LYS A 178 22.15 17.62 -6.90
CA LYS A 178 20.81 17.88 -7.42
C LYS A 178 20.14 16.57 -7.75
N ALA A 179 18.92 16.37 -7.28
CA ALA A 179 18.11 15.19 -7.57
C ALA A 179 16.89 15.61 -8.39
N ILE A 180 16.58 14.85 -9.45
CA ILE A 180 15.49 15.15 -10.37
C ILE A 180 14.45 14.05 -10.25
N ALA A 181 13.27 14.41 -9.77
CA ALA A 181 12.14 13.50 -9.71
C ALA A 181 11.30 13.55 -10.98
N ARG A 182 10.88 12.37 -11.43
CA ARG A 182 10.06 12.18 -12.63
C ARG A 182 8.88 11.28 -12.32
N MET A 183 7.81 11.48 -13.07
CA MET A 183 6.64 10.62 -13.00
C MET A 183 6.94 9.29 -13.71
N GLY A 184 6.60 8.19 -13.05
CA GLY A 184 6.79 6.84 -13.57
C GLY A 184 5.83 5.85 -12.93
N ILE A 185 5.92 4.58 -13.33
CA ILE A 185 5.09 3.48 -12.82
C ILE A 185 5.96 2.35 -12.28
N ALA A 186 5.44 1.60 -11.31
CA ALA A 186 6.18 0.54 -10.65
C ALA A 186 6.58 -0.64 -11.54
N LYS A 187 5.93 -0.83 -12.69
CA LYS A 187 6.38 -1.77 -13.74
C LYS A 187 7.80 -1.49 -14.23
N GLU A 188 8.23 -0.23 -14.22
CA GLU A 188 9.58 0.15 -14.66
C GLU A 188 10.59 -0.03 -13.53
N HIS A 189 10.24 0.38 -12.31
CA HIS A 189 11.03 0.18 -11.11
C HIS A 189 10.16 0.29 -9.87
N SER A 190 10.42 -0.52 -8.84
CA SER A 190 9.65 -0.55 -7.58
C SER A 190 9.63 0.77 -6.81
N LYS A 191 10.48 1.74 -7.15
CA LYS A 191 10.54 3.05 -6.50
C LYS A 191 9.30 3.90 -6.75
N TRP A 192 8.58 3.60 -7.83
CA TRP A 192 7.30 4.23 -8.17
C TRP A 192 6.09 3.49 -7.60
N CYS A 193 6.27 2.53 -6.69
CA CYS A 193 5.17 1.80 -6.07
C CYS A 193 4.49 2.70 -5.01
N PRO A 194 3.20 3.06 -5.18
CA PRO A 194 2.50 3.91 -4.22
C PRO A 194 2.05 3.16 -2.96
N VAL A 195 2.01 1.83 -3.02
CA VAL A 195 1.51 0.98 -1.94
C VAL A 195 2.63 0.25 -1.22
N ALA A 196 2.55 0.21 0.11
CA ALA A 196 3.33 -0.70 0.92
C ALA A 196 2.73 -2.11 0.81
N ILE A 197 1.40 -2.21 0.93
CA ILE A 197 0.64 -3.45 0.82
C ILE A 197 -0.62 -3.18 -0.01
N ALA A 198 -0.89 -4.04 -0.99
CA ALA A 198 -2.18 -4.10 -1.65
C ALA A 198 -2.55 -5.56 -1.84
N THR A 199 -3.47 -6.04 -1.01
CA THR A 199 -3.87 -7.43 -0.97
C THR A 199 -5.37 -7.56 -0.85
N TYR A 200 -5.88 -8.75 -1.14
CA TYR A 200 -7.25 -9.10 -0.81
C TYR A 200 -7.31 -10.53 -0.28
N ARG A 201 -8.27 -10.76 0.61
CA ARG A 201 -8.66 -12.08 1.10
C ARG A 201 -10.04 -12.42 0.55
N PHE A 202 -10.32 -13.69 0.36
CA PHE A 202 -11.67 -14.15 0.02
C PHE A 202 -12.53 -14.09 1.28
N TRP A 203 -13.80 -13.74 1.14
CA TRP A 203 -14.73 -13.79 2.25
C TRP A 203 -14.95 -15.25 2.68
N PRO A 204 -14.81 -15.60 3.97
CA PRO A 204 -15.05 -16.97 4.43
C PRO A 204 -16.56 -17.22 4.58
N ASN A 205 -17.06 -18.21 3.85
CA ASN A 205 -18.40 -18.75 4.00
C ASN A 205 -18.34 -19.87 5.04
N ILE A 206 -18.74 -19.56 6.27
CA ILE A 206 -18.80 -20.52 7.37
C ILE A 206 -20.18 -21.16 7.37
N THR A 207 -20.23 -22.47 7.11
CA THR A 207 -21.47 -23.27 7.18
C THR A 207 -21.38 -24.24 8.34
N ILE A 208 -22.42 -24.25 9.18
CA ILE A 208 -22.48 -25.05 10.40
C ILE A 208 -23.56 -26.13 10.20
N ASN A 209 -23.19 -27.40 10.33
CA ASN A 209 -24.12 -28.52 10.20
C ASN A 209 -24.79 -28.81 11.55
N GLU A 210 -25.98 -28.23 11.74
CA GLU A 210 -26.74 -28.33 12.99
C GLU A 210 -27.10 -29.77 13.37
N GLU A 211 -27.38 -30.65 12.39
CA GLU A 211 -27.76 -32.04 12.63
C GLU A 211 -26.62 -32.85 13.23
N GLN A 212 -25.41 -32.71 12.68
CA GLN A 212 -24.21 -33.40 13.19
C GLN A 212 -23.79 -32.82 14.55
N ILE A 213 -23.88 -31.50 14.73
CA ILE A 213 -23.56 -30.84 16.01
C ILE A 213 -24.53 -31.22 17.13
N ALA A 214 -25.79 -31.51 16.82
CA ALA A 214 -26.76 -32.01 17.80
C ALA A 214 -26.38 -33.39 18.36
N THR A 215 -25.55 -34.17 17.65
CA THR A 215 -25.08 -35.48 18.13
C THR A 215 -23.91 -35.39 19.12
N LEU A 216 -23.25 -34.24 19.20
CA LEU A 216 -22.07 -34.02 20.03
C LEU A 216 -22.42 -33.60 21.46
N SER A 217 -21.59 -33.99 22.42
CA SER A 217 -21.68 -33.51 23.80
C SER A 217 -21.25 -32.04 23.92
N MET A 218 -21.59 -31.37 25.02
CA MET A 218 -21.15 -29.99 25.26
C MET A 218 -19.62 -29.87 25.39
N GLU A 219 -18.95 -30.91 25.91
CA GLU A 219 -17.49 -30.95 26.01
C GLU A 219 -16.85 -30.98 24.62
N GLN A 220 -17.37 -31.83 23.72
CA GLN A 220 -16.88 -31.92 22.34
C GLN A 220 -17.11 -30.63 21.55
N LYS A 221 -18.24 -29.94 21.80
CA LYS A 221 -18.50 -28.63 21.20
C LYS A 221 -17.49 -27.58 21.66
N GLN A 222 -17.11 -27.60 22.94
CA GLN A 222 -16.10 -26.69 23.46
C GLN A 222 -14.72 -26.99 22.87
N GLU A 223 -14.35 -28.27 22.73
CA GLU A 223 -13.09 -28.66 22.08
C GLU A 223 -13.01 -28.17 20.63
N ILE A 224 -14.09 -28.25 19.85
CA ILE A 224 -14.12 -27.72 18.47
C ILE A 224 -13.84 -26.21 18.43
N ILE A 225 -14.35 -25.46 19.41
CA ILE A 225 -14.15 -24.00 19.50
C ILE A 225 -12.72 -23.70 19.94
N ASP A 226 -12.19 -24.44 20.93
CA ASP A 226 -10.85 -24.24 21.48
C ASP A 226 -9.75 -24.59 20.48
N VAL A 227 -10.03 -25.50 19.54
CA VAL A 227 -9.11 -25.84 18.44
C VAL A 227 -8.94 -24.68 17.46
N CYS A 228 -9.94 -23.81 17.30
CA CYS A 228 -9.81 -22.66 16.42
C CYS A 228 -9.08 -21.51 17.15
N PRO A 229 -7.81 -21.21 16.81
CA PRO A 229 -7.06 -20.16 17.50
C PRO A 229 -7.70 -18.78 17.35
N ASP A 230 -8.38 -18.55 16.23
CA ASP A 230 -9.01 -17.28 15.86
C ASP A 230 -10.42 -17.12 16.44
N ARG A 231 -10.92 -18.10 17.22
CA ARG A 231 -12.23 -18.08 17.89
C ARG A 231 -13.39 -17.64 16.96
N ILE A 232 -13.42 -18.19 15.76
CA ILE A 232 -14.46 -17.86 14.76
C ILE A 232 -15.84 -18.40 15.12
N LEU A 233 -15.94 -19.23 16.17
CA LEU A 233 -17.13 -19.93 16.62
C LEU A 233 -17.43 -19.58 18.09
N GLU A 234 -18.71 -19.44 18.41
CA GLU A 234 -19.22 -19.21 19.76
C GLU A 234 -20.36 -20.20 20.09
N ILE A 235 -20.54 -20.51 21.37
CA ILE A 235 -21.71 -21.27 21.85
C ILE A 235 -22.82 -20.28 22.20
N ASP A 236 -24.00 -20.49 21.64
CA ASP A 236 -25.20 -19.78 22.08
C ASP A 236 -25.62 -20.30 23.47
N ASN A 237 -25.57 -19.42 24.47
CA ASN A 237 -25.93 -19.73 25.86
C ASN A 237 -27.39 -20.19 26.03
N VAL A 238 -28.27 -19.91 25.07
CA VAL A 238 -29.71 -20.22 25.15
C VAL A 238 -30.02 -21.58 24.52
N THR A 239 -29.46 -21.86 23.33
CA THR A 239 -29.75 -23.09 22.58
C THR A 239 -28.67 -24.17 22.76
N GLY A 240 -27.48 -23.80 23.21
CA GLY A 240 -26.32 -24.69 23.26
C GLY A 240 -25.83 -25.15 21.89
N SER A 241 -26.19 -24.40 20.83
CA SER A 241 -25.72 -24.60 19.46
C SER A 241 -24.50 -23.72 19.18
N ILE A 242 -23.62 -24.18 18.29
CA ILE A 242 -22.49 -23.38 17.82
C ILE A 242 -22.98 -22.38 16.78
N LYS A 243 -22.51 -21.13 16.86
CA LYS A 243 -22.73 -20.06 15.89
C LYS A 243 -21.39 -19.46 15.46
N ALA A 244 -21.32 -18.89 14.26
CA ALA A 244 -20.16 -18.13 13.86
C ALA A 244 -20.18 -16.76 14.57
N HIS A 245 -19.01 -16.29 15.02
CA HIS A 245 -18.85 -14.94 15.58
C HIS A 245 -19.14 -13.88 14.49
N ASP A 246 -19.69 -12.73 14.87
CA ASP A 246 -20.08 -11.67 13.91
C ASP A 246 -18.88 -11.17 13.06
N ASP A 247 -17.71 -11.05 13.69
CA ASP A 247 -16.43 -10.67 13.05
C ASP A 247 -15.58 -11.85 12.57
N ALA A 248 -16.14 -13.07 12.50
CA ALA A 248 -15.41 -14.25 12.05
C ALA A 248 -14.78 -14.06 10.66
N TRP A 249 -15.38 -13.21 9.82
CA TRP A 249 -14.88 -12.91 8.49
C TRP A 249 -13.53 -12.19 8.45
N ASP A 250 -13.15 -11.47 9.50
CA ASP A 250 -11.88 -10.73 9.55
C ASP A 250 -10.76 -11.54 10.19
N MET A 251 -11.13 -12.37 11.16
CA MET A 251 -10.23 -13.17 11.98
C MET A 251 -9.91 -14.53 11.37
N CYS A 252 -10.81 -15.09 10.55
CA CYS A 252 -10.68 -16.44 10.02
C CYS A 252 -9.39 -16.62 9.21
N THR A 253 -8.40 -17.19 9.88
CA THR A 253 -7.10 -17.55 9.36
C THR A 253 -6.83 -19.00 9.79
N TYR A 254 -6.01 -19.76 9.05
CA TYR A 254 -5.53 -21.08 9.50
C TYR A 254 -6.64 -22.08 9.94
N THR A 255 -7.64 -22.32 9.10
CA THR A 255 -8.73 -23.27 9.40
C THR A 255 -8.36 -24.75 9.23
N GLU A 256 -7.09 -25.06 8.94
CA GLU A 256 -6.61 -26.43 8.71
C GLU A 256 -6.69 -27.26 10.00
N ASP A 257 -6.38 -26.66 11.16
CA ASP A 257 -6.49 -27.32 12.47
C ASP A 257 -7.94 -27.75 12.76
N LEU A 258 -8.91 -26.91 12.38
CA LEU A 258 -10.33 -27.21 12.49
C LEU A 258 -10.71 -28.37 11.55
N GLN A 259 -10.15 -28.43 10.33
CA GLN A 259 -10.41 -29.52 9.41
C GLN A 259 -9.82 -30.85 9.90
N GLU A 260 -8.57 -30.85 10.38
CA GLU A 260 -7.91 -32.04 10.91
C GLU A 260 -8.64 -32.58 12.16
N PHE A 261 -8.99 -31.70 13.09
CA PHE A 261 -9.69 -32.09 14.32
C PHE A 261 -11.05 -32.72 14.02
N GLN A 262 -11.83 -32.13 13.14
CA GLN A 262 -13.13 -32.67 12.74
C GLN A 262 -12.99 -34.07 12.11
N GLN A 263 -11.94 -34.32 11.31
CA GLN A 263 -11.70 -35.66 10.76
C GLN A 263 -11.43 -36.71 11.83
N THR A 264 -10.86 -36.34 12.99
CA THR A 264 -10.66 -37.28 14.11
C THR A 264 -11.94 -37.58 14.89
N MET A 265 -12.86 -36.62 14.95
CA MET A 265 -14.15 -36.80 15.64
C MET A 265 -15.19 -37.57 14.81
N LYS A 266 -15.06 -37.54 13.48
CA LYS A 266 -15.96 -38.27 12.59
C LYS A 266 -15.91 -39.78 12.84
N LYS A 267 -17.08 -40.41 12.93
CA LYS A 267 -17.21 -41.87 13.09
C LYS A 267 -16.76 -42.60 11.82
N ARG A 268 -17.05 -42.03 10.64
CA ARG A 268 -16.56 -42.49 9.35
C ARG A 268 -15.94 -41.32 8.59
N LYS A 269 -14.88 -41.59 7.83
CA LYS A 269 -14.21 -40.57 7.00
C LYS A 269 -15.13 -39.95 5.93
N GLU A 270 -16.23 -40.61 5.60
CA GLU A 270 -17.22 -40.17 4.61
C GLU A 270 -18.34 -39.31 5.19
N ASP A 271 -18.44 -39.17 6.53
CA ASP A 271 -19.46 -38.32 7.14
C ASP A 271 -19.11 -36.84 6.87
N ASP A 272 -20.12 -35.96 6.78
CA ASP A 272 -19.92 -34.52 6.54
C ASP A 272 -19.19 -33.83 7.69
N ASP A 273 -18.46 -32.75 7.40
CA ASP A 273 -17.85 -31.90 8.44
C ASP A 273 -18.93 -31.22 9.30
N PHE A 274 -18.62 -30.97 10.57
CA PHE A 274 -19.49 -30.24 11.50
C PHE A 274 -19.53 -28.74 11.15
N VAL A 275 -18.39 -28.20 10.73
CA VAL A 275 -18.18 -26.82 10.31
C VAL A 275 -17.32 -26.81 9.06
N THR A 276 -17.85 -26.26 7.96
CA THR A 276 -17.10 -26.03 6.73
C THR A 276 -16.81 -24.55 6.58
N VAL A 277 -15.57 -24.24 6.19
CA VAL A 277 -15.16 -22.88 5.85
C VAL A 277 -14.68 -22.88 4.42
N GLU A 278 -15.43 -22.22 3.54
CA GLU A 278 -15.11 -22.12 2.11
C GLU A 278 -14.83 -20.67 1.72
N ALA A 279 -13.90 -20.48 0.79
CA ALA A 279 -13.66 -19.16 0.21
C ALA A 279 -14.81 -18.79 -0.74
N SER A 280 -15.44 -17.62 -0.53
CA SER A 280 -16.40 -17.05 -1.47
C SER A 280 -15.73 -16.77 -2.82
N GLU A 281 -16.42 -17.09 -3.92
CA GLU A 281 -15.92 -16.81 -5.28
C GLU A 281 -16.19 -15.37 -5.74
N ASP A 282 -17.08 -14.64 -5.05
CA ASP A 282 -17.63 -13.36 -5.51
C ASP A 282 -17.50 -12.19 -4.54
N ARG A 283 -16.90 -12.42 -3.36
CA ARG A 283 -16.76 -11.44 -2.30
C ARG A 283 -15.35 -11.44 -1.72
N PHE A 284 -14.72 -10.26 -1.72
CA PHE A 284 -13.31 -10.07 -1.38
C PHE A 284 -13.14 -8.94 -0.36
N ILE A 285 -12.23 -9.10 0.59
CA ILE A 285 -11.85 -8.10 1.57
C ILE A 285 -10.51 -7.54 1.14
N PHE A 286 -10.48 -6.28 0.70
CA PHE A 286 -9.26 -5.57 0.31
C PHE A 286 -8.64 -4.82 1.48
N THR A 287 -7.32 -4.85 1.53
CA THR A 287 -6.48 -4.00 2.38
C THR A 287 -5.46 -3.31 1.50
N VAL A 288 -5.46 -1.98 1.53
CA VAL A 288 -4.54 -1.12 0.76
C VAL A 288 -3.86 -0.17 1.74
N GLU A 289 -2.54 -0.30 1.85
CA GLU A 289 -1.67 0.54 2.66
C GLU A 289 -0.77 1.38 1.75
N SER A 290 -0.75 2.69 1.98
CA SER A 290 0.06 3.65 1.25
C SER A 290 1.49 3.74 1.78
N THR A 291 2.45 4.04 0.91
CA THR A 291 3.82 4.45 1.30
C THR A 291 3.93 5.92 1.74
N GLY A 292 2.82 6.67 1.70
CA GLY A 292 2.74 8.11 2.00
C GLY A 292 2.91 9.04 0.81
N VAL A 293 3.16 8.49 -0.39
CA VAL A 293 3.21 9.25 -1.65
C VAL A 293 1.82 9.80 -2.04
N MET A 294 0.78 9.03 -1.74
CA MET A 294 -0.61 9.31 -2.11
C MET A 294 -1.52 8.72 -1.03
N ASP A 295 -2.66 9.34 -0.72
CA ASP A 295 -3.57 8.76 0.29
C ASP A 295 -4.18 7.44 -0.23
N ALA A 296 -4.44 6.48 0.66
CA ALA A 296 -4.88 5.13 0.28
C ALA A 296 -6.16 5.13 -0.58
N GLU A 297 -7.10 6.04 -0.31
CA GLU A 297 -8.32 6.22 -1.12
C GLU A 297 -8.01 6.65 -2.56
N GLU A 298 -7.05 7.56 -2.74
CA GLU A 298 -6.70 8.09 -4.05
C GLU A 298 -5.92 7.05 -4.86
N ILE A 299 -5.18 6.14 -4.22
CA ILE A 299 -4.55 5.00 -4.89
C ILE A 299 -5.61 4.10 -5.54
N VAL A 300 -6.67 3.76 -4.80
CA VAL A 300 -7.77 2.94 -5.32
C VAL A 300 -8.46 3.64 -6.47
N MET A 301 -8.77 4.93 -6.32
CA MET A 301 -9.41 5.74 -7.37
C MET A 301 -8.53 5.89 -8.62
N SER A 302 -7.23 6.11 -8.44
CA SER A 302 -6.25 6.18 -9.53
C SER A 302 -6.11 4.85 -10.25
N GLY A 303 -6.14 3.73 -9.51
CA GLY A 303 -6.16 2.40 -10.11
C GLY A 303 -7.39 2.16 -10.99
N LEU A 304 -8.57 2.57 -10.55
CA LEU A 304 -9.80 2.50 -11.35
C LEU A 304 -9.73 3.41 -12.59
N ARG A 305 -9.14 4.61 -12.46
CA ARG A 305 -8.91 5.55 -13.56
C ARG A 305 -8.00 4.94 -14.64
N VAL A 306 -6.87 4.36 -14.24
CA VAL A 306 -5.93 3.67 -15.15
C VAL A 306 -6.61 2.51 -15.88
N LEU A 307 -7.42 1.70 -15.18
CA LEU A 307 -8.17 0.61 -15.80
C LEU A 307 -9.16 1.14 -16.85
N LYS A 308 -9.91 2.19 -16.51
CA LYS A 308 -10.87 2.84 -17.41
C LYS A 308 -10.17 3.38 -18.66
N ASP A 309 -9.06 4.08 -18.51
CA ASP A 309 -8.35 4.71 -19.62
C ASP A 309 -7.80 3.67 -20.60
N ARG A 310 -7.33 2.52 -20.10
CA ARG A 310 -6.92 1.40 -20.95
C ARG A 310 -8.05 0.80 -21.76
N LEU A 311 -9.22 0.63 -21.14
CA LEU A 311 -10.39 0.10 -21.85
C LEU A 311 -10.87 1.10 -22.91
N ASN A 312 -10.83 2.40 -22.63
CA ASN A 312 -11.16 3.43 -23.60
C ASN A 312 -10.17 3.45 -24.77
N PHE A 313 -8.87 3.35 -24.50
CA PHE A 313 -7.85 3.27 -25.55
C PHE A 313 -8.07 2.06 -26.46
N LEU A 314 -8.34 0.89 -25.89
CA LEU A 314 -8.66 -0.31 -26.65
C LEU A 314 -9.94 -0.14 -27.49
N ALA A 315 -10.98 0.47 -26.94
CA ALA A 315 -12.22 0.74 -27.67
C ALA A 315 -11.97 1.65 -28.87
N GLN A 316 -11.18 2.72 -28.70
CA GLN A 316 -10.82 3.65 -29.76
C GLN A 316 -10.02 2.96 -30.88
N GLU A 317 -9.06 2.11 -30.54
CA GLU A 317 -8.31 1.33 -31.54
C GLU A 317 -9.23 0.43 -32.39
N VAL A 318 -10.24 -0.18 -31.76
CA VAL A 318 -11.23 -1.00 -32.47
C VAL A 318 -12.14 -0.14 -33.35
N GLU A 319 -12.46 1.08 -32.95
CA GLU A 319 -13.24 2.02 -33.78
C GLU A 319 -12.45 2.49 -35.00
N ASN A 320 -11.17 2.83 -34.83
CA ASN A 320 -10.29 3.24 -35.93
C ASN A 320 -10.19 2.17 -37.03
N LEU A 321 -10.28 0.88 -36.67
CA LEU A 321 -10.29 -0.22 -37.64
C LEU A 321 -11.56 -0.30 -38.49
N LYS A 322 -12.68 0.31 -38.06
CA LYS A 322 -13.92 0.34 -38.84
C LYS A 322 -13.89 1.40 -39.95
N ASP A 323 -13.05 2.41 -39.77
CA ASP A 323 -12.88 3.52 -40.72
C ASP A 323 -11.78 3.24 -41.78
N MET A 324 -11.10 2.08 -41.69
CA MET A 324 -10.16 1.56 -42.69
C MET A 324 -10.83 0.63 -43.68
#